data_AF-A0A382WET0-F1
#
_entry.id   AF-A0A382WET0-F1
#
_cell.length_a   1.000
_cell.length_b   1.000
_cell.length_c   1.000
_cell.angle_alpha   90.00
_cell.angle_beta   90.00
_cell.angle_gamma   90.00
#
_symmetry.space_group_name_H-M   'P 1'
#
loop_
_entity.id
_entity.type
_entity.pdbx_description
1 polymer ?
#
loop_
_entity_poly.entity_id
_entity_poly.type
_entity_poly.pdbx_seq_one_letter_code
_entity_poly.pdbx_strand_id
1 'polypeptide(L)'
;MNFPTLPGVFTASLTPLDSNLEPDLEALIDHAMSLMEEGSDGVALLGSTGEANSLTLEQRLKIIENVPGSLSPEHLMLGTGSCSLQDAVVLTKASMRSGVWTVLLLPPFYYRPQSDDGAFRYFSEIIESVGDEKLRVVFYNFPQLSGYSFSIEILLRLRERFGPTAAGIKDSSGDWENMKRVANEIPDFSVYAGTERFLLDVLREGG
;
A
#
# COMPACT_ATOMS: atom_id res chain seq x y z
N MET A 1 -10.13 -5.71 19.67
CA MET A 1 -10.83 -6.09 18.42
C MET A 1 -9.82 -6.83 17.57
N ASN A 2 -10.10 -8.07 17.15
CA ASN A 2 -9.28 -8.73 16.12
C ASN A 2 -9.60 -8.02 14.82
N PHE A 3 -8.67 -7.20 14.36
CA PHE A 3 -8.78 -6.62 13.04
C PHE A 3 -8.39 -7.71 12.05
N PRO A 4 -9.23 -7.98 11.05
CA PRO A 4 -8.93 -9.04 10.10
C PRO A 4 -7.61 -8.71 9.42
N THR A 5 -6.79 -9.74 9.22
CA THR A 5 -5.81 -9.74 8.15
C THR A 5 -6.53 -9.34 6.85
N LEU A 6 -5.81 -8.82 5.86
CA LEU A 6 -6.39 -8.56 4.54
C LEU A 6 -6.01 -9.74 3.63
N PRO A 7 -6.64 -10.93 3.76
CA PRO A 7 -6.36 -12.02 2.86
C PRO A 7 -6.94 -11.70 1.49
N GLY A 8 -6.28 -12.17 0.45
CA GLY A 8 -6.83 -12.20 -0.91
C GLY A 8 -5.94 -11.58 -1.96
N VAL A 9 -6.46 -11.56 -3.18
CA VAL A 9 -5.81 -11.02 -4.36
C VAL A 9 -6.24 -9.57 -4.57
N PHE A 10 -5.33 -8.64 -4.30
CA PHE A 10 -5.53 -7.22 -4.56
C PHE A 10 -4.89 -6.81 -5.89
N THR A 11 -5.71 -6.57 -6.91
CA THR A 11 -5.20 -6.21 -8.23
C THR A 11 -4.71 -4.76 -8.23
N ALA A 12 -3.49 -4.54 -8.71
CA ALA A 12 -2.96 -3.18 -8.90
C ALA A 12 -3.63 -2.53 -10.11
N SER A 13 -4.51 -1.56 -9.86
CA SER A 13 -5.32 -0.92 -10.89
C SER A 13 -4.54 0.11 -11.71
N LEU A 14 -4.97 0.30 -12.96
CA LEU A 14 -4.67 1.49 -13.75
C LEU A 14 -5.47 2.69 -13.22
N THR A 15 -5.04 3.90 -13.58
CA THR A 15 -5.79 5.14 -13.34
C THR A 15 -6.20 5.74 -14.70
N PRO A 16 -7.47 5.57 -15.15
CA PRO A 16 -7.96 6.21 -16.35
C PRO A 16 -7.89 7.74 -16.26
N LEU A 17 -7.45 8.38 -17.34
CA LEU A 17 -7.40 9.83 -17.49
C LEU A 17 -8.25 10.27 -18.67
N ASP A 18 -8.88 11.44 -18.56
CA ASP A 18 -9.61 12.08 -19.65
C ASP A 18 -8.65 12.76 -20.65
N SER A 19 -9.20 13.39 -21.70
CA SER A 19 -8.41 14.10 -22.71
C SER A 19 -7.63 15.32 -22.17
N ASN A 20 -7.96 15.79 -20.97
CA ASN A 20 -7.29 16.89 -20.28
C ASN A 20 -6.24 16.40 -19.27
N LEU A 21 -5.98 15.09 -19.21
CA LEU A 21 -5.11 14.44 -18.23
C LEU A 21 -5.62 14.54 -16.79
N GLU A 22 -6.93 14.69 -16.61
CA GLU A 22 -7.59 14.62 -15.31
C GLU A 22 -8.06 13.18 -15.02
N PRO A 23 -8.03 12.73 -13.74
CA PRO A 23 -8.60 11.44 -13.39
C PRO A 23 -10.07 11.31 -13.79
N ASP A 24 -10.37 10.30 -14.60
CA ASP A 24 -11.72 9.90 -14.93
C ASP A 24 -12.25 8.98 -13.83
N LEU A 25 -13.00 9.56 -12.90
CA LEU A 25 -13.44 8.87 -11.68
C LEU A 25 -14.50 7.81 -11.97
N GLU A 26 -15.39 8.05 -12.93
CA GLU A 26 -16.45 7.10 -13.30
C GLU A 26 -15.81 5.88 -13.97
N ALA A 27 -14.91 6.10 -14.94
CA ALA A 27 -14.17 5.01 -15.57
C ALA A 27 -13.29 4.24 -14.57
N LEU A 28 -12.71 4.92 -13.57
CA LEU A 28 -11.93 4.25 -12.52
C LEU A 28 -12.80 3.37 -11.62
N ILE A 29 -14.00 3.83 -11.24
CA ILE A 29 -14.96 3.05 -10.45
C ILE A 29 -15.39 1.82 -11.25
N ASP A 30 -15.83 1.99 -12.50
CA ASP A 30 -16.27 0.90 -13.36
C ASP A 30 -15.14 -0.13 -13.58
N HIS A 31 -13.92 0.34 -13.82
CA HIS A 31 -12.76 -0.54 -13.97
C HIS A 31 -12.48 -1.35 -12.70
N ALA A 32 -12.49 -0.70 -11.52
CA ALA A 32 -12.25 -1.38 -10.25
C ALA A 32 -13.36 -2.40 -9.92
N MET A 33 -14.62 -2.08 -10.23
CA MET A 33 -15.74 -3.03 -10.09
C MET A 33 -15.54 -4.25 -11.01
N SER A 34 -15.18 -4.04 -12.28
CA SER A 34 -14.89 -5.13 -13.22
C SER A 34 -13.79 -6.05 -12.71
N LEU A 35 -12.71 -5.51 -12.14
CA LEU A 35 -11.62 -6.32 -11.58
C LEU A 35 -12.09 -7.21 -10.41
N MET A 36 -13.00 -6.70 -9.58
CA MET A 36 -13.58 -7.48 -8.49
C MET A 36 -14.57 -8.53 -9.00
N GLU A 37 -15.39 -8.20 -10.00
CA GLU A 37 -16.30 -9.14 -10.68
C GLU A 37 -15.54 -10.28 -11.39
N GLU A 38 -14.35 -10.00 -11.90
CA GLU A 38 -13.45 -10.99 -12.52
C GLU A 38 -12.68 -11.86 -11.50
N GLY A 39 -12.87 -11.62 -10.20
CA GLY A 39 -12.38 -12.49 -9.13
C GLY A 39 -11.27 -11.91 -8.25
N SER A 40 -10.97 -10.62 -8.35
CA SER A 40 -10.10 -9.95 -7.37
C SER A 40 -10.85 -9.77 -6.05
N ASP A 41 -10.22 -10.13 -4.93
CA ASP A 41 -10.78 -9.87 -3.58
C ASP A 41 -10.75 -8.38 -3.23
N GLY A 42 -9.92 -7.59 -3.93
CA GLY A 42 -9.86 -6.16 -3.78
C GLY A 42 -9.00 -5.49 -4.84
N VAL A 43 -8.87 -4.18 -4.73
CA VAL A 43 -8.15 -3.35 -5.70
C VAL A 43 -7.18 -2.43 -4.98
N ALA A 44 -5.93 -2.43 -5.44
CA ALA A 44 -4.91 -1.49 -5.01
C ALA A 44 -4.88 -0.31 -5.98
N LEU A 45 -5.37 0.84 -5.53
CA LEU A 45 -5.37 2.09 -6.29
C LEU A 45 -4.13 2.93 -5.97
N LEU A 46 -3.78 3.85 -6.87
CA LEU A 46 -2.68 4.79 -6.66
C LEU A 46 -1.32 4.11 -6.35
N GLY A 47 -1.11 2.90 -6.86
CA GLY A 47 0.19 2.23 -6.87
C GLY A 47 1.06 2.64 -8.06
N SER A 48 2.15 1.89 -8.27
CA SER A 48 3.03 2.07 -9.44
C SER A 48 2.28 1.84 -10.76
N THR A 49 1.45 0.80 -10.85
CA THR A 49 0.62 0.49 -12.02
C THR A 49 -0.39 1.59 -12.34
N GLY A 50 -0.93 2.23 -11.30
CA GLY A 50 -1.85 3.37 -11.46
C GLY A 50 -1.14 4.71 -11.69
N GLU A 51 0.17 4.69 -11.94
CA GLU A 51 0.98 5.87 -12.27
C GLU A 51 0.88 7.01 -11.23
N ALA A 52 0.71 6.67 -9.95
CA ALA A 52 0.40 7.67 -8.91
C ALA A 52 1.45 8.77 -8.74
N ASN A 53 2.72 8.48 -9.08
CA ASN A 53 3.80 9.46 -9.03
C ASN A 53 3.81 10.43 -10.24
N SER A 54 3.00 10.18 -11.26
CA SER A 54 2.74 11.08 -12.39
C SER A 54 1.57 12.04 -12.12
N LEU A 55 0.77 11.76 -11.09
CA LEU A 55 -0.39 12.57 -10.71
C LEU A 55 0.00 13.66 -9.71
N THR A 56 -0.68 14.80 -9.78
CA THR A 56 -0.54 15.84 -8.76
C THR A 56 -1.12 15.38 -7.42
N LEU A 57 -0.71 16.04 -6.33
CA LEU A 57 -1.29 15.80 -5.01
C LEU A 57 -2.81 16.00 -5.02
N GLU A 58 -3.30 17.02 -5.72
CA GLU A 58 -4.72 17.33 -5.86
C GLU A 58 -5.48 16.23 -6.61
N GLN A 59 -4.91 15.72 -7.71
CA GLN A 59 -5.50 14.61 -8.47
C GLN A 59 -5.58 13.32 -7.64
N ARG A 60 -4.54 13.02 -6.86
CA ARG A 60 -4.54 11.88 -5.93
C ARG A 60 -5.60 12.04 -4.83
N LEU A 61 -5.70 13.24 -4.25
CA LEU A 61 -6.73 13.54 -3.24
C LEU A 61 -8.14 13.42 -3.82
N LYS A 62 -8.37 13.94 -5.04
CA LYS A 62 -9.64 13.82 -5.76
C LYS A 62 -10.07 12.36 -5.90
N ILE A 63 -9.14 11.46 -6.26
CA ILE A 63 -9.41 10.01 -6.33
C ILE A 63 -9.75 9.46 -4.93
N ILE A 64 -8.90 9.70 -3.94
CA ILE A 64 -9.06 9.17 -2.57
C ILE A 64 -10.38 9.62 -1.94
N GLU A 65 -10.82 10.85 -2.18
CA GLU A 65 -12.00 11.41 -1.52
C GLU A 65 -13.32 11.03 -2.21
N ASN A 66 -13.29 10.63 -3.48
CA ASN A 66 -14.51 10.41 -4.28
C ASN A 66 -14.75 8.96 -4.71
N VAL A 67 -13.69 8.16 -4.91
CA VAL A 67 -13.83 6.78 -5.41
C VAL A 67 -14.27 5.78 -4.33
N PRO A 68 -13.75 5.81 -3.09
CA PRO A 68 -14.05 4.76 -2.11
C PRO A 68 -15.52 4.59 -1.73
N GLY A 69 -16.31 5.67 -1.79
CA GLY A 69 -17.74 5.63 -1.50
C GLY A 69 -18.54 4.69 -2.42
N SER A 70 -17.99 4.35 -3.59
CA SER A 70 -18.64 3.50 -4.60
C SER A 70 -18.12 2.05 -4.64
N LEU A 71 -17.01 1.72 -3.95
CA LEU A 71 -16.27 0.45 -4.12
C LEU A 71 -16.12 -0.41 -2.85
N SER A 72 -16.81 -0.05 -1.76
CA SER A 72 -16.68 -0.69 -0.43
C SER A 72 -15.25 -0.62 0.16
N PRO A 73 -15.00 0.24 1.17
CA PRO A 73 -13.66 0.52 1.67
C PRO A 73 -12.79 -0.67 2.09
N GLU A 74 -13.40 -1.77 2.54
CA GLU A 74 -12.71 -3.00 2.96
C GLU A 74 -11.98 -3.72 1.81
N HIS A 75 -12.41 -3.50 0.56
CA HIS A 75 -11.83 -4.10 -0.64
C HIS A 75 -10.78 -3.19 -1.30
N LEU A 76 -10.44 -2.07 -0.65
CA LEU A 76 -9.51 -1.09 -1.21
C LEU A 76 -8.20 -1.03 -0.43
N MET A 77 -7.12 -0.87 -1.19
CA MET A 77 -5.81 -0.51 -0.68
C MET A 77 -5.33 0.75 -1.42
N LEU A 78 -5.12 1.86 -0.71
CA LEU A 78 -4.76 3.14 -1.35
C LEU A 78 -3.26 3.42 -1.24
N GLY A 79 -2.60 3.67 -2.37
CA GLY A 79 -1.22 4.12 -2.41
C GLY A 79 -1.05 5.57 -1.94
N THR A 80 -0.56 5.74 -0.72
CA THR A 80 -0.37 7.06 -0.09
C THR A 80 1.09 7.45 0.10
N GLY A 81 2.04 6.59 -0.32
CA GLY A 81 3.47 6.90 -0.30
C GLY A 81 3.83 8.11 -1.16
N SER A 82 4.82 8.90 -0.71
CA SER A 82 5.35 10.05 -1.44
C SER A 82 6.77 10.38 -1.00
N CYS A 83 7.56 11.02 -1.88
CA CYS A 83 8.86 11.57 -1.48
C CYS A 83 8.74 12.71 -0.46
N SER A 84 7.63 13.46 -0.50
CA SER A 84 7.28 14.44 0.52
C SER A 84 6.62 13.72 1.68
N LEU A 85 7.25 13.78 2.86
CA LEU A 85 6.66 13.26 4.09
C LEU A 85 5.30 13.90 4.38
N GLN A 86 5.18 15.22 4.17
CA GLN A 86 3.94 15.93 4.41
C GLN A 86 2.82 15.48 3.46
N ASP A 87 3.15 15.24 2.18
CA ASP A 87 2.17 14.73 1.21
C ASP A 87 1.71 13.33 1.60
N ALA A 88 2.63 12.46 2.03
CA ALA A 88 2.28 11.12 2.48
C ALA A 88 1.35 11.16 3.70
N VAL A 89 1.59 12.07 4.65
CA VAL A 89 0.68 12.31 5.79
C VAL A 89 -0.69 12.80 5.30
N VAL A 90 -0.73 13.79 4.39
CA VAL A 90 -1.97 14.36 3.85
C VAL A 90 -2.81 13.29 3.15
N LEU A 91 -2.19 12.50 2.29
CA LEU A 91 -2.83 11.41 1.54
C LEU A 91 -3.30 10.29 2.46
N THR A 92 -2.49 9.89 3.45
CA THR A 92 -2.87 8.85 4.41
C THR A 92 -4.03 9.30 5.29
N LYS A 93 -4.04 10.56 5.75
CA LYS A 93 -5.20 11.13 6.45
C LYS A 93 -6.43 11.19 5.57
N ALA A 94 -6.29 11.52 4.29
CA ALA A 94 -7.41 11.52 3.34
C ALA A 94 -7.98 10.10 3.16
N SER A 95 -7.13 9.08 3.06
CA SER A 95 -7.54 7.67 3.03
C SER A 95 -8.40 7.34 4.25
N MET A 96 -7.93 7.66 5.46
CA MET A 96 -8.70 7.41 6.68
C MET A 96 -10.05 8.15 6.70
N ARG A 97 -10.09 9.42 6.25
CA ARG A 97 -11.35 10.20 6.15
C ARG A 97 -12.33 9.61 5.13
N SER A 98 -11.82 9.01 4.05
CA SER A 98 -12.65 8.33 3.02
C SER A 98 -13.22 6.99 3.49
N GLY A 99 -12.78 6.50 4.65
CA GLY A 99 -13.18 5.21 5.22
C GLY A 99 -12.26 4.06 4.84
N VAL A 100 -11.29 4.24 3.92
CA VAL A 100 -10.30 3.20 3.59
C VAL A 100 -9.15 3.22 4.59
N TRP A 101 -9.08 2.17 5.41
CA TRP A 101 -8.06 2.06 6.45
C TRP A 101 -6.78 1.37 5.99
N THR A 102 -6.78 0.71 4.83
CA THR A 102 -5.61 0.00 4.29
C THR A 102 -4.85 0.88 3.31
N VAL A 103 -3.60 1.18 3.63
CA VAL A 103 -2.72 2.00 2.78
C VAL A 103 -1.47 1.27 2.36
N LEU A 104 -1.07 1.49 1.11
CA LEU A 104 0.18 1.01 0.55
C LEU A 104 1.23 2.13 0.62
N LEU A 105 2.18 1.99 1.54
CA LEU A 105 3.21 3.02 1.80
C LEU A 105 4.56 2.61 1.21
N LEU A 106 4.90 3.26 0.09
CA LEU A 106 6.26 3.24 -0.47
C LEU A 106 7.20 4.13 0.38
N PRO A 107 8.46 3.73 0.62
CA PRO A 107 9.47 4.61 1.21
C PRO A 107 9.72 5.84 0.31
N PRO A 108 10.37 6.91 0.82
CA PRO A 108 10.81 8.00 -0.04
C PRO A 108 11.79 7.46 -1.09
N PHE A 109 11.61 7.83 -2.35
CA PHE A 109 12.29 7.16 -3.47
C PHE A 109 13.24 8.07 -4.26
N TYR A 110 13.05 9.38 -4.18
CA TYR A 110 13.96 10.36 -4.78
C TYR A 110 15.20 10.56 -3.91
N TYR A 111 15.00 11.02 -2.67
CA TYR A 111 16.01 11.01 -1.62
C TYR A 111 15.88 9.72 -0.81
N ARG A 112 16.42 8.66 -1.39
CA ARG A 112 16.33 7.30 -0.87
C ARG A 112 16.83 7.22 0.58
N PRO A 113 16.18 6.44 1.46
CA PRO A 113 16.70 6.19 2.79
C PRO A 113 18.15 5.71 2.73
N GLN A 114 19.03 6.40 3.44
CA GLN A 114 20.44 6.02 3.53
C GLN A 114 20.67 4.96 4.61
N SER A 115 19.66 4.65 5.41
CA SER A 115 19.68 3.65 6.47
C SER A 115 18.27 3.23 6.87
N ASP A 116 18.15 2.08 7.54
CA ASP A 116 16.91 1.60 8.15
C ASP A 116 16.36 2.61 9.18
N ASP A 117 17.21 3.35 9.88
CA ASP A 117 16.75 4.40 10.81
C ASP A 117 16.12 5.60 10.09
N GLY A 118 16.54 5.88 8.85
CA GLY A 118 15.89 6.88 8.00
C GLY A 118 14.49 6.43 7.58
N ALA A 119 14.40 5.20 7.06
CA ALA A 119 13.13 4.60 6.66
C ALA A 119 12.16 4.46 7.86
N PHE A 120 12.66 3.96 9.00
CA PHE A 120 11.88 3.79 10.22
C PHE A 120 11.28 5.12 10.70
N ARG A 121 12.06 6.21 10.71
CA ARG A 121 11.57 7.54 11.08
C ARG A 121 10.50 8.05 10.12
N TYR A 122 10.68 7.86 8.81
CA TYR A 122 9.68 8.25 7.81
C TYR A 122 8.33 7.56 8.06
N PHE A 123 8.33 6.23 8.20
CA PHE A 123 7.09 5.50 8.46
C PHE A 123 6.49 5.82 9.82
N SER A 124 7.33 5.94 10.85
CA SER A 124 6.88 6.30 12.20
C SER A 124 6.18 7.65 12.23
N GLU A 125 6.77 8.65 11.59
CA GLU A 125 6.22 10.00 11.55
C GLU A 125 4.87 10.05 10.82
N ILE A 126 4.69 9.26 9.75
CA ILE A 126 3.40 9.14 9.06
C ILE A 126 2.36 8.51 9.98
N ILE A 127 2.68 7.36 10.58
CA ILE A 127 1.76 6.60 11.44
C ILE A 127 1.35 7.45 12.65
N GLU A 128 2.31 8.07 13.33
CA GLU A 128 2.08 8.92 14.51
C GLU A 128 1.31 10.19 14.14
N SER A 129 1.60 10.80 12.98
CA SER A 129 0.85 11.97 12.49
C SER A 129 -0.61 11.65 12.17
N VAL A 130 -0.91 10.45 11.66
CA VAL A 130 -2.28 9.98 11.37
C VAL A 130 -3.01 9.69 12.68
N GLY A 131 -2.36 8.97 13.61
CA GLY A 131 -2.86 8.79 14.98
C GLY A 131 -4.18 8.01 15.09
N ASP A 132 -4.50 7.15 14.11
CA ASP A 132 -5.72 6.35 14.07
C ASP A 132 -5.40 4.85 14.21
N GLU A 133 -5.99 4.19 15.21
CA GLU A 133 -5.79 2.76 15.51
C GLU A 133 -6.34 1.83 14.41
N LYS A 134 -7.22 2.32 13.54
CA LYS A 134 -7.76 1.55 12.42
C LYS A 134 -6.78 1.43 11.26
N LEU A 135 -5.82 2.36 11.14
CA LEU A 135 -4.86 2.40 10.03
C LEU A 135 -4.13 1.06 9.88
N ARG A 136 -4.11 0.49 8.69
CA ARG A 136 -3.35 -0.72 8.31
C ARG A 136 -2.35 -0.34 7.22
N VAL A 137 -1.08 -0.24 7.61
CA VAL A 137 0.02 0.04 6.70
C VAL A 137 0.54 -1.25 6.11
N VAL A 138 0.46 -1.35 4.79
CA VAL A 138 1.21 -2.31 3.98
C VAL A 138 2.45 -1.60 3.45
N PHE A 139 3.63 -2.00 3.92
CA PHE A 139 4.89 -1.42 3.46
C PHE A 139 5.18 -1.89 2.04
N TYR A 140 5.46 -0.98 1.12
CA TYR A 140 5.68 -1.32 -0.28
C TYR A 140 7.18 -1.47 -0.55
N ASN A 141 7.65 -2.71 -0.63
CA ASN A 141 9.04 -3.04 -0.95
C ASN A 141 9.22 -3.15 -2.46
N PHE A 142 9.74 -2.10 -3.10
CA PHE A 142 10.00 -2.08 -4.55
C PHE A 142 11.37 -1.45 -4.87
N PRO A 143 12.48 -2.10 -4.49
CA PRO A 143 13.83 -1.52 -4.54
C PRO A 143 14.28 -1.06 -5.92
N GLN A 144 13.75 -1.66 -6.99
CA GLN A 144 14.03 -1.25 -8.37
C GLN A 144 13.56 0.19 -8.66
N LEU A 145 12.48 0.65 -8.00
CA LEU A 145 11.96 2.01 -8.12
C LEU A 145 12.31 2.90 -6.92
N SER A 146 12.29 2.35 -5.71
CA SER A 146 12.55 3.11 -4.49
C SER A 146 14.03 3.25 -4.14
N GLY A 147 14.88 2.34 -4.65
CA GLY A 147 16.27 2.22 -4.24
C GLY A 147 16.47 1.91 -2.76
N TYR A 148 15.45 1.42 -2.07
CA TYR A 148 15.49 0.92 -0.70
C TYR A 148 14.80 -0.45 -0.63
N SER A 149 15.49 -1.42 -0.04
CA SER A 149 14.96 -2.76 0.21
C SER A 149 14.67 -2.89 1.70
N PHE A 150 13.48 -3.37 2.04
CA PHE A 150 13.15 -3.66 3.43
C PHE A 150 13.89 -4.91 3.89
N SER A 151 14.62 -4.77 4.99
CA SER A 151 15.11 -5.91 5.76
C SER A 151 13.99 -6.47 6.64
N ILE A 152 14.12 -7.72 7.10
CA ILE A 152 13.18 -8.23 8.10
C ILE A 152 13.31 -7.48 9.42
N GLU A 153 14.52 -7.02 9.75
CA GLU A 153 14.82 -6.34 10.99
C GLU A 153 14.06 -5.02 11.12
N ILE A 154 13.94 -4.22 10.05
CA ILE A 154 13.10 -3.02 10.08
C ILE A 154 11.61 -3.33 10.18
N LEU A 155 11.13 -4.39 9.50
CA LEU A 155 9.74 -4.79 9.55
C LEU A 155 9.35 -5.26 10.96
N LEU A 156 10.22 -6.04 11.62
CA LEU A 156 10.05 -6.43 13.02
C LEU A 156 10.03 -5.21 13.95
N ARG A 157 10.94 -4.25 13.76
CA ARG A 157 10.95 -2.99 14.54
C ARG A 157 9.64 -2.21 14.37
N LEU A 158 9.12 -2.11 13.14
CA LEU A 158 7.86 -1.43 12.84
C LEU A 158 6.68 -2.19 13.48
N ARG A 159 6.67 -3.52 13.39
CA ARG A 159 5.66 -4.38 14.01
C ARG A 159 5.68 -4.30 15.53
N GLU A 160 6.85 -4.32 16.15
CA GLU A 160 7.01 -4.17 17.60
C GLU A 160 6.50 -2.80 18.08
N ARG A 161 6.80 -1.74 17.33
CA ARG A 161 6.42 -0.37 17.70
C ARG A 161 4.93 -0.08 17.49
N PHE A 162 4.36 -0.53 16.36
CA PHE A 162 3.03 -0.12 15.91
C PHE A 162 1.98 -1.24 15.93
N GLY A 163 2.37 -2.47 16.28
CA GLY A 163 1.46 -3.61 16.40
C GLY A 163 0.64 -3.82 15.13
N PRO A 164 -0.70 -3.96 15.23
CA PRO A 164 -1.59 -4.17 14.08
C PRO A 164 -1.55 -3.08 13.01
N THR A 165 -1.11 -1.86 13.35
CA THR A 165 -1.00 -0.77 12.37
C THR A 165 0.08 -1.05 11.34
N ALA A 166 1.19 -1.69 11.72
CA ALA A 166 2.15 -2.28 10.80
C ALA A 166 1.60 -3.64 10.33
N ALA A 167 0.76 -3.61 9.29
CA ALA A 167 -0.14 -4.70 8.94
C ALA A 167 0.46 -5.71 7.95
N GLY A 168 1.39 -5.28 7.10
CA GLY A 168 1.96 -6.18 6.11
C GLY A 168 3.05 -5.56 5.24
N ILE A 169 3.47 -6.32 4.24
CA ILE A 169 4.37 -5.91 3.18
C ILE A 169 3.78 -6.31 1.82
N LYS A 170 3.93 -5.45 0.82
CA LYS A 170 3.83 -5.84 -0.59
C LYS A 170 5.23 -5.87 -1.17
N ASP A 171 5.68 -7.06 -1.55
CA ASP A 171 7.05 -7.29 -1.98
C ASP A 171 7.17 -7.47 -3.50
N SER A 172 7.61 -6.40 -4.16
CA SER A 172 7.94 -6.35 -5.59
C SER A 172 9.46 -6.45 -5.84
N SER A 173 10.26 -6.83 -4.85
CA SER A 173 11.72 -6.98 -5.02
C SER A 173 12.11 -8.14 -5.92
N GLY A 174 11.27 -9.19 -5.99
CA GLY A 174 11.59 -10.45 -6.64
C GLY A 174 12.49 -11.38 -5.80
N ASP A 175 12.70 -11.07 -4.53
CA ASP A 175 13.43 -11.92 -3.59
C ASP A 175 12.48 -12.89 -2.87
N TRP A 176 12.46 -14.14 -3.34
CA TRP A 176 11.64 -15.20 -2.75
C TRP A 176 12.03 -15.52 -1.30
N GLU A 177 13.33 -15.55 -1.00
CA GLU A 177 13.79 -15.90 0.35
C GLU A 177 13.37 -14.82 1.35
N ASN A 178 13.40 -13.54 0.94
CA ASN A 178 12.87 -12.46 1.77
C ASN A 178 11.35 -12.63 2.04
N MET A 179 10.54 -12.85 1.01
CA MET A 179 9.09 -13.04 1.17
C MET A 179 8.77 -14.21 2.10
N LYS A 180 9.42 -15.36 1.86
CA LYS A 180 9.26 -16.56 2.70
C LYS A 180 9.66 -16.29 4.14
N ARG A 181 10.79 -15.60 4.35
CA ARG A 181 11.28 -15.28 5.69
C ARG A 181 10.31 -14.36 6.43
N VAL A 182 9.80 -13.32 5.77
CA VAL A 182 8.82 -12.40 6.36
C VAL A 182 7.51 -13.12 6.71
N ALA A 183 6.97 -13.96 5.82
CA ALA A 183 5.75 -14.72 6.06
C ALA A 183 5.87 -15.67 7.27
N ASN A 184 7.03 -16.28 7.47
CA ASN A 184 7.27 -17.23 8.56
C ASN A 184 7.65 -16.57 9.89
N GLU A 185 8.38 -15.45 9.88
CA GLU A 185 8.99 -14.86 11.08
C GLU A 185 8.18 -13.69 11.68
N ILE A 186 7.24 -13.08 10.95
CA ILE A 186 6.41 -11.98 11.46
C ILE A 186 4.94 -12.44 11.61
N PRO A 187 4.48 -12.75 12.84
CA PRO A 187 3.11 -13.23 13.07
C PRO A 187 2.04 -12.19 12.71
N ASP A 188 0.93 -12.69 12.13
CA ASP A 188 -0.25 -11.91 11.74
C ASP A 188 0.10 -10.71 10.84
N PHE A 189 1.02 -10.93 9.90
CA PHE A 189 1.55 -9.94 8.96
C PHE A 189 1.23 -10.39 7.53
N SER A 190 0.47 -9.58 6.78
CA SER A 190 0.11 -9.93 5.41
C SER A 190 1.31 -9.77 4.46
N VAL A 191 1.58 -10.77 3.62
CA VAL A 191 2.69 -10.74 2.66
C VAL A 191 2.13 -10.87 1.26
N TYR A 192 2.10 -9.75 0.54
CA TYR A 192 1.64 -9.73 -0.84
C TYR A 192 2.81 -9.89 -1.80
N ALA A 193 2.77 -10.93 -2.62
CA ALA A 193 3.70 -11.05 -3.74
C ALA A 193 3.39 -9.97 -4.78
N GLY A 194 4.35 -9.09 -5.05
CA GLY A 194 4.27 -8.09 -6.11
C GLY A 194 4.56 -8.64 -7.51
N THR A 195 4.88 -9.93 -7.62
CA THR A 195 5.04 -10.68 -8.87
C THR A 195 4.23 -11.96 -8.82
N GLU A 196 3.53 -12.26 -9.90
CA GLU A 196 2.67 -13.44 -10.05
C GLU A 196 3.48 -14.75 -9.97
N ARG A 197 4.78 -14.68 -10.28
CA ARG A 197 5.70 -15.83 -10.22
C ARG A 197 5.71 -16.49 -8.84
N PHE A 198 5.60 -15.70 -7.78
CA PHE A 198 5.68 -16.19 -6.40
C PHE A 198 4.33 -16.17 -5.68
N LEU A 199 3.25 -15.76 -6.33
CA LEU A 199 1.94 -15.60 -5.71
C LEU A 199 1.49 -16.88 -4.98
N LEU A 200 1.48 -18.03 -5.68
CA LEU A 200 1.04 -19.29 -5.10
C LEU A 200 1.97 -19.77 -3.97
N ASP A 201 3.28 -19.54 -4.11
CA ASP A 201 4.25 -19.98 -3.12
C ASP A 201 4.16 -19.14 -1.84
N VAL A 202 3.96 -17.82 -1.95
CA VAL A 202 3.72 -16.93 -0.80
C VAL A 202 2.45 -17.35 -0.05
N LEU A 203 1.35 -17.62 -0.76
CA LEU A 203 0.11 -18.10 -0.14
C LEU A 203 0.30 -19.41 0.65
N ARG A 204 1.17 -20.31 0.16
CA ARG A 204 1.48 -21.58 0.85
C ARG A 204 2.32 -21.40 2.11
N GLU A 205 3.11 -20.34 2.18
CA GLU A 205 3.92 -19.99 3.36
C GLU A 205 3.15 -19.12 4.36
N GLY A 206 1.86 -18.83 4.10
CA GLY A 206 0.98 -18.09 5.02
C GLY A 206 0.93 -16.57 4.78
N GLY A 207 1.39 -16.11 3.61
CA GLY A 207 1.28 -14.72 3.18
C GLY A 207 -0.15 -14.23 2.91
#